data_AF-A0A8C3PMC6-F1
#
_entry.id   AF-A0A8C3PMC6-F1
#
_cell.length_a   1.000
_cell.length_b   1.000
_cell.length_c   1.000
_cell.angle_alpha   90.00
_cell.angle_beta   90.00
_cell.angle_gamma   90.00
#
_symmetry.space_group_name_H-M   'P 1'
#
loop_
_entity.id
_entity.type
_entity.pdbx_description
1 polymer ?
#
loop_
_entity_poly.entity_id
_entity_poly.type
_entity_poly.pdbx_seq_one_letter_code
_entity_poly.pdbx_strand_id
1 'polypeptide(L)'
;MATPAAAAMIPPPDSLLRYNPPVLVSRRTEKRSPGARPLKGTPPPPAPTGPVPPPPRTATTAAAESAKQPQEILNAILPPREWEEENRLWVQEVSSVPSTRLDVVHLQEQLDLRLQQRQARETGICPVRRELYSQCFDELIRETTINCAERGLLLLRVRDEIQMTIAAYQTLYESSVAFGMRKALQAEQGKSDMEKRVSWAVHPSASPSAWDTAQG
;
A
#
# COMPACT_ATOMS: atom_id res chain seq x y z
N MET A 1 22.80 -27.25 -27.67
CA MET A 1 23.16 -26.61 -26.38
C MET A 1 22.17 -25.47 -26.17
N ALA A 2 21.15 -25.72 -25.35
CA ALA A 2 20.10 -24.75 -25.08
C ALA A 2 20.48 -23.97 -23.81
N THR A 3 20.62 -22.66 -23.93
CA THR A 3 20.69 -21.72 -22.82
C THR A 3 19.40 -21.83 -21.98
N PRO A 4 19.46 -21.99 -20.65
CA PRO A 4 18.26 -21.97 -19.84
C PRO A 4 17.70 -20.54 -19.81
N ALA A 5 16.40 -20.43 -20.06
CA ALA A 5 15.64 -19.20 -19.96
C ALA A 5 15.81 -18.61 -18.55
N ALA A 6 16.22 -17.34 -18.48
CA ALA A 6 16.16 -16.55 -17.27
C ALA A 6 14.70 -16.55 -16.77
N ALA A 7 14.48 -17.16 -15.60
CA ALA A 7 13.20 -17.10 -14.91
C ALA A 7 12.84 -15.63 -14.67
N ALA A 8 11.56 -15.33 -14.80
CA ALA A 8 11.02 -13.98 -14.84
C ALA A 8 11.41 -13.18 -13.59
N MET A 9 12.36 -12.26 -13.74
CA MET A 9 12.46 -11.10 -12.87
C MET A 9 11.10 -10.41 -12.92
N ILE A 10 10.40 -10.33 -11.81
CA ILE A 10 9.43 -9.25 -11.60
C ILE A 10 10.26 -8.12 -11.01
N PRO A 11 10.88 -7.23 -11.80
CA PRO A 11 11.50 -6.05 -11.23
C PRO A 11 10.43 -5.33 -10.40
N PRO A 12 10.78 -4.76 -9.22
CA PRO A 12 9.85 -3.94 -8.47
C PRO A 12 9.21 -2.93 -9.42
N PRO A 13 7.89 -2.70 -9.34
CA PRO A 13 7.23 -1.77 -10.25
C PRO A 13 7.96 -0.44 -10.19
N ASP A 14 8.26 0.07 -11.38
CA ASP A 14 8.92 1.35 -11.60
C ASP A 14 8.15 2.43 -10.82
N SER A 15 8.85 3.06 -9.87
CA SER A 15 8.27 3.82 -8.77
C SER A 15 8.86 5.22 -8.74
N LEU A 16 8.02 6.22 -8.49
CA LEU A 16 8.49 7.60 -8.25
C LEU A 16 9.18 7.75 -6.89
N LEU A 17 8.83 6.92 -5.91
CA LEU A 17 9.50 6.86 -4.60
C LEU A 17 10.91 6.29 -4.74
N ARG A 18 11.90 6.97 -4.17
CA ARG A 18 13.32 6.61 -4.23
C ARG A 18 13.65 5.48 -3.25
N TYR A 19 14.04 4.34 -3.79
CA TYR A 19 14.49 3.17 -3.05
C TYR A 19 16.02 2.99 -3.09
N ASN A 20 16.56 2.33 -2.08
CA ASN A 20 17.92 1.78 -2.12
C ASN A 20 17.96 0.52 -3.01
N PRO A 21 19.15 0.06 -3.43
CA PRO A 21 19.30 -1.25 -4.05
C PRO A 21 18.76 -2.36 -3.13
N PRO A 22 18.10 -3.40 -3.68
CA PRO A 22 17.55 -4.47 -2.86
C PRO A 22 18.66 -5.28 -2.20
N VAL A 23 18.40 -5.69 -0.95
CA VAL A 23 19.32 -6.45 -0.12
C VAL A 23 18.77 -7.85 0.15
N LEU A 24 19.63 -8.86 0.05
CA LEU A 24 19.29 -10.24 0.30
C LEU A 24 19.27 -10.54 1.81
N VAL A 25 18.12 -11.00 2.31
CA VAL A 25 17.97 -11.46 3.69
C VAL A 25 18.05 -12.98 3.72
N SER A 26 19.23 -13.53 3.98
CA SER A 26 19.40 -14.97 4.22
C SER A 26 18.65 -15.39 5.49
N ARG A 27 17.56 -16.15 5.36
CA ARG A 27 16.99 -16.89 6.50
C ARG A 27 17.99 -17.98 6.90
N ARG A 28 18.80 -17.69 7.92
CA ARG A 28 19.61 -18.71 8.60
C ARG A 28 18.65 -19.69 9.28
N THR A 29 18.52 -20.91 8.76
CA THR A 29 17.94 -22.04 9.51
C THR A 29 18.91 -22.44 10.62
N GLU A 30 19.10 -21.60 11.64
CA GLU A 30 19.79 -22.03 12.86
C GLU A 30 18.78 -22.61 13.84
N LYS A 31 18.60 -23.94 13.74
CA LYS A 31 18.21 -24.75 14.91
C LYS A 31 19.27 -24.54 15.99
N ARG A 32 19.04 -23.60 16.90
CA ARG A 32 19.84 -23.44 18.11
C ARG A 32 19.37 -24.48 19.14
N SER A 33 20.14 -25.55 19.28
CA SER A 33 19.99 -26.54 20.35
C SER A 33 20.28 -25.89 21.72
N PRO A 34 19.45 -26.09 22.76
CA PRO A 34 19.71 -25.56 24.08
C PRO A 34 20.57 -26.53 24.89
N GLY A 35 21.76 -26.11 25.32
CA GLY A 35 22.65 -26.94 26.12
C GLY A 35 23.62 -26.13 26.97
N ALA A 36 23.45 -26.30 28.29
CA ALA A 36 24.36 -25.97 29.39
C ALA A 36 24.33 -24.57 30.04
N ARG A 37 24.18 -24.63 31.37
CA ARG A 37 24.06 -23.61 32.40
C ARG A 37 25.41 -23.47 33.18
N PRO A 38 25.54 -22.60 34.20
CA PRO A 38 26.65 -21.66 34.37
C PRO A 38 27.73 -22.13 35.39
N LEU A 39 28.92 -21.53 35.33
CA LEU A 39 29.96 -21.70 36.35
C LEU A 39 30.61 -20.36 36.75
N LYS A 40 30.22 -19.93 37.96
CA LYS A 40 31.03 -19.51 39.12
C LYS A 40 32.07 -18.38 38.96
N GLY A 41 31.91 -17.41 39.87
CA GLY A 41 32.66 -16.16 39.91
C GLY A 41 34.13 -16.28 40.34
N THR A 42 34.85 -15.22 39.99
CA THR A 42 36.22 -14.93 40.40
C THR A 42 36.28 -13.42 40.68
N PRO A 43 36.87 -12.95 41.79
CA PRO A 43 36.84 -11.54 42.17
C PRO A 43 37.81 -10.68 41.33
N PRO A 44 37.52 -9.38 41.11
CA PRO A 44 38.42 -8.49 40.38
C PRO A 44 39.62 -8.03 41.24
N PRO A 45 40.83 -7.87 40.66
CA PRO A 45 41.97 -7.27 41.33
C PRO A 45 41.81 -5.73 41.47
N PRO A 46 42.50 -5.10 42.45
CA PRO A 46 42.27 -3.70 42.81
C PRO A 46 42.81 -2.71 41.76
N ALA A 47 42.10 -1.58 41.65
CA ALA A 47 42.42 -0.46 40.77
C ALA A 47 43.69 0.28 41.22
N PRO A 48 44.61 0.65 40.30
CA PRO A 48 45.58 1.70 40.55
C PRO A 48 44.95 3.07 40.27
N THR A 49 45.05 3.95 41.27
CA THR A 49 44.76 5.38 41.19
C THR A 49 45.82 6.09 40.33
N GLY A 50 45.38 6.71 39.24
CA GLY A 50 46.20 7.63 38.45
C GLY A 50 45.35 8.40 37.43
N PRO A 51 45.55 9.72 37.25
CA PRO A 51 44.81 10.51 36.28
C PRO A 51 45.53 10.40 34.92
N VAL A 52 45.08 9.48 34.07
CA VAL A 52 45.48 9.46 32.65
C VAL A 52 44.21 9.50 31.80
N PRO A 53 44.04 10.49 30.92
CA PRO A 53 42.88 10.54 30.03
C PRO A 53 42.97 9.40 28.99
N PRO A 54 41.88 8.69 28.69
CA PRO A 54 41.88 7.70 27.62
C PRO A 54 42.02 8.39 26.24
N PRO A 55 42.70 7.76 25.27
CA PRO A 55 42.81 8.29 23.91
C PRO A 55 41.42 8.34 23.22
N PRO A 56 41.22 9.26 22.26
CA PRO A 56 39.93 9.46 21.63
C PRO A 56 39.49 8.20 20.87
N ARG A 57 38.41 7.59 21.34
CA ARG A 57 37.71 6.52 20.63
C ARG A 57 37.18 7.07 19.31
N THR A 58 37.85 6.68 18.23
CA THR A 58 37.32 6.45 16.88
C THR A 58 35.92 7.01 16.60
N ALA A 59 35.87 8.11 15.84
CA ALA A 59 34.66 8.74 15.28
C ALA A 59 33.83 7.81 14.35
N THR A 60 34.26 6.58 14.11
CA THR A 60 33.65 5.64 13.16
C THR A 60 32.38 4.98 13.68
N THR A 61 32.18 4.83 14.99
CA THR A 61 30.99 4.19 15.56
C THR A 61 29.79 5.14 15.73
N ALA A 62 30.04 6.43 15.97
CA ALA A 62 28.98 7.42 16.17
C ALA A 62 28.22 7.76 14.86
N ALA A 63 28.91 7.76 13.71
CA ALA A 63 28.29 8.02 12.42
C ALA A 63 27.31 6.90 11.99
N ALA A 64 27.60 5.65 12.37
CA ALA A 64 26.76 4.49 12.05
C ALA A 64 25.51 4.37 12.94
N GLU A 65 25.50 4.97 14.14
CA GLU A 65 24.31 5.05 15.00
C GLU A 65 23.38 6.20 14.60
N SER A 66 23.94 7.34 14.16
CA SER A 66 23.17 8.51 13.70
C SER A 66 22.34 8.24 12.44
N ALA A 67 22.81 7.37 11.53
CA ALA A 67 22.09 7.05 10.30
C ALA A 67 20.91 6.07 10.50
N LYS A 68 20.83 5.38 11.65
CA LYS A 68 19.76 4.40 11.93
C LYS A 68 18.44 5.07 12.29
N GLN A 69 18.49 6.19 13.01
CA GLN A 69 17.29 6.93 13.43
C GLN A 69 16.39 7.40 12.27
N PRO A 70 16.90 8.06 11.21
CA PRO A 70 16.06 8.45 10.08
C PRO A 70 15.54 7.23 9.30
N GLN A 71 16.33 6.16 9.19
CA GLN A 71 15.92 4.95 8.49
C GLN A 71 14.77 4.22 9.21
N GLU A 72 14.82 4.13 10.54
CA GLU A 72 13.76 3.53 11.35
C GLU A 72 12.42 4.29 11.20
N ILE A 73 12.47 5.62 11.21
CA ILE A 73 11.29 6.46 11.00
C ILE A 73 10.75 6.28 9.58
N LEU A 74 11.62 6.31 8.56
CA LEU A 74 11.22 6.10 7.17
C LEU A 74 10.58 4.73 6.98
N ASN A 75 11.15 3.67 7.53
CA ASN A 75 10.60 2.31 7.46
C ASN A 75 9.24 2.19 8.17
N ALA A 76 8.97 3.01 9.20
CA ALA A 76 7.67 3.05 9.86
C ALA A 76 6.60 3.80 9.05
N ILE A 77 6.99 4.87 8.34
CA ILE A 77 6.08 5.72 7.55
C ILE A 77 5.82 5.14 6.15
N LEU A 78 6.88 4.59 5.55
CA LEU A 78 6.94 4.01 4.20
C LEU A 78 7.59 2.63 4.31
N PRO A 79 6.79 1.57 4.53
CA PRO A 79 7.33 0.24 4.77
C PRO A 79 8.16 -0.24 3.58
N PRO A 80 9.25 -1.00 3.86
CA PRO A 80 10.11 -1.53 2.82
C PRO A 80 9.33 -2.53 1.93
N ARG A 81 9.74 -2.64 0.68
CA ARG A 81 9.21 -3.66 -0.22
C ARG A 81 9.89 -4.98 0.09
N GLU A 82 9.11 -6.05 0.20
CA GLU A 82 9.61 -7.40 0.43
C GLU A 82 9.09 -8.33 -0.66
N TRP A 83 9.97 -9.15 -1.23
CA TRP A 83 9.57 -10.20 -2.18
C TRP A 83 10.49 -11.41 -2.05
N GLU A 84 9.96 -12.58 -2.44
CA GLU A 84 10.73 -13.83 -2.45
C GLU A 84 11.07 -14.21 -3.89
N GLU A 85 12.36 -14.50 -4.12
CA GLU A 85 12.87 -14.96 -5.40
C GLU A 85 13.82 -16.14 -5.15
N GLU A 86 13.60 -17.25 -5.83
CA GLU A 86 14.43 -18.47 -5.70
C GLU A 86 14.62 -18.95 -4.24
N ASN A 87 13.56 -18.87 -3.43
CA ASN A 87 13.59 -19.23 -2.00
C ASN A 87 14.54 -18.34 -1.17
N ARG A 88 14.77 -17.10 -1.64
CA ARG A 88 15.52 -16.06 -0.95
C ARG A 88 14.64 -14.83 -0.78
N LEU A 89 14.66 -14.24 0.41
CA LEU A 89 13.90 -13.04 0.72
C LEU A 89 14.73 -11.81 0.35
N TRP A 90 14.17 -10.95 -0.48
CA TRP A 90 14.72 -9.64 -0.82
C TRP A 90 13.94 -8.56 -0.10
N VAL A 91 14.67 -7.59 0.43
CA VAL A 91 14.09 -6.41 1.07
C VAL A 91 14.67 -5.18 0.40
N GLN A 92 13.80 -4.23 0.07
CA GLN A 92 14.16 -2.96 -0.53
C GLN A 92 13.61 -1.82 0.32
N GLU A 93 14.52 -1.15 1.02
CA GLU A 93 14.18 -0.03 1.87
C GLU A 93 14.13 1.29 1.10
N VAL A 94 13.35 2.22 1.63
CA VAL A 94 13.32 3.60 1.13
C VAL A 94 14.65 4.28 1.41
N SER A 95 15.09 5.12 0.47
CA SER A 95 16.38 5.81 0.61
C SER A 95 16.31 6.93 1.65
N SER A 96 17.21 6.92 2.62
CA SER A 96 17.44 8.03 3.57
C SER A 96 18.32 9.14 3.01
N VAL A 97 18.77 9.04 1.75
CA VAL A 97 19.62 10.05 1.12
C VAL A 97 18.81 11.35 0.89
N PRO A 98 19.28 12.51 1.38
CA PRO A 98 18.63 13.79 1.13
C PRO A 98 18.51 14.10 -0.37
N SER A 99 17.40 14.72 -0.76
CA SER A 99 17.20 15.20 -2.14
C SER A 99 17.78 16.59 -2.34
N THR A 100 18.33 16.83 -3.53
CA THR A 100 18.74 18.14 -4.02
C THR A 100 17.61 18.80 -4.82
N ARG A 101 17.76 20.09 -5.13
CA ARG A 101 16.81 20.80 -6.01
C ARG A 101 16.71 20.16 -7.41
N LEU A 102 17.81 19.59 -7.91
CA LEU A 102 17.80 18.89 -9.20
C LEU A 102 16.99 17.59 -9.14
N ASP A 103 17.05 16.86 -8.02
CA ASP A 103 16.27 15.64 -7.83
C ASP A 103 14.77 15.92 -7.88
N VAL A 104 14.33 17.04 -7.29
CA VAL A 104 12.91 17.46 -7.32
C VAL A 104 12.45 17.81 -8.74
N VAL A 105 13.30 18.49 -9.53
CA VAL A 105 13.00 18.76 -10.95
C VAL A 105 12.88 17.44 -11.72
N HIS A 106 13.79 16.50 -11.49
CA HIS A 106 13.75 15.21 -12.15
C HIS A 106 12.51 14.39 -11.77
N LEU A 107 12.10 14.43 -10.50
CA LEU A 107 10.86 13.81 -10.02
C LEU A 107 9.63 14.36 -10.75
N GLN A 108 9.56 15.69 -10.94
CA GLN A 108 8.49 16.33 -11.70
C GLN A 108 8.47 15.85 -13.15
N GLU A 109 9.61 15.89 -13.84
CA GLU A 109 9.74 15.44 -15.23
C GLU A 109 9.32 13.97 -15.39
N GLN A 110 9.75 13.11 -14.45
CA GLN A 110 9.36 11.70 -14.44
C GLN A 110 7.86 11.50 -14.23
N LEU A 111 7.24 12.27 -13.33
CA LEU A 111 5.80 12.22 -13.08
C LEU A 111 5.02 12.61 -14.34
N ASP A 112 5.39 13.74 -14.95
CA ASP A 112 4.74 14.25 -16.16
C ASP A 112 4.89 13.27 -17.33
N LEU A 113 6.10 12.72 -17.52
CA LEU A 113 6.36 11.70 -18.51
C LEU A 113 5.49 10.46 -18.30
N ARG A 114 5.39 9.95 -17.07
CA ARG A 114 4.57 8.75 -16.77
C ARG A 114 3.08 9.02 -16.90
N LEU A 115 2.60 10.21 -16.52
CA LEU A 115 1.20 10.63 -16.74
C LEU A 115 0.87 10.62 -18.25
N GLN A 116 1.75 11.16 -19.09
CA GLN A 116 1.57 11.18 -20.53
C GLN A 116 1.66 9.78 -21.15
N GLN A 117 2.68 8.99 -20.81
CA GLN A 117 2.90 7.65 -21.33
C GLN A 117 1.73 6.70 -21.00
N ARG A 118 1.18 6.80 -19.79
CA ARG A 118 0.03 6.00 -19.36
C ARG A 118 -1.32 6.65 -19.70
N GLN A 119 -1.32 7.72 -20.50
CA GLN A 119 -2.51 8.45 -20.96
C GLN A 119 -3.49 8.77 -19.83
N ALA A 120 -2.96 9.28 -18.70
CA ALA A 120 -3.78 9.68 -17.58
C ALA A 120 -4.74 10.81 -18.00
N ARG A 121 -6.04 10.66 -17.69
CA ARG A 121 -7.06 11.66 -18.05
C ARG A 121 -6.80 12.96 -17.31
N GLU A 122 -6.94 14.09 -17.98
CA GLU A 122 -6.74 15.42 -17.39
C GLU A 122 -7.81 15.83 -16.37
N THR A 123 -9.03 15.34 -16.55
CA THR A 123 -10.20 15.70 -15.73
C THR A 123 -10.97 14.47 -15.30
N GLY A 124 -11.69 14.57 -14.19
CA GLY A 124 -12.50 13.48 -13.63
C GLY A 124 -11.66 12.40 -12.93
N ILE A 125 -12.32 11.29 -12.60
CA ILE A 125 -11.70 10.17 -11.87
C ILE A 125 -10.78 9.39 -12.81
N CYS A 126 -9.50 9.28 -12.44
CA CYS A 126 -8.49 8.54 -13.18
C CYS A 126 -7.61 7.71 -12.22
N PRO A 127 -7.63 6.35 -12.32
CA PRO A 127 -6.86 5.49 -11.42
C PRO A 127 -5.35 5.63 -11.64
N VAL A 128 -4.90 5.75 -12.89
CA VAL A 128 -3.48 5.95 -13.25
C VAL A 128 -2.92 7.21 -12.60
N ARG A 129 -3.64 8.33 -12.73
CA ARG A 129 -3.25 9.59 -12.08
C ARG A 129 -3.21 9.45 -10.57
N ARG A 130 -4.23 8.82 -9.98
CA ARG A 130 -4.30 8.61 -8.53
C ARG A 130 -3.11 7.80 -8.03
N GLU A 131 -2.75 6.74 -8.74
CA GLU A 131 -1.59 5.91 -8.44
C GLU A 131 -0.29 6.73 -8.50
N LEU A 132 -0.04 7.44 -9.61
CA LEU A 132 1.18 8.24 -9.80
C LEU A 132 1.30 9.39 -8.79
N TYR A 133 0.21 10.09 -8.48
CA TYR A 133 0.21 11.12 -7.44
C TYR A 133 0.38 10.54 -6.04
N SER A 134 -0.15 9.35 -5.76
CA SER A 134 0.13 8.68 -4.48
C SER A 134 1.62 8.38 -4.33
N GLN A 135 2.26 7.82 -5.37
CA GLN A 135 3.69 7.55 -5.35
C GLN A 135 4.54 8.83 -5.22
N CYS A 136 4.16 9.90 -5.94
CA CYS A 136 4.82 11.19 -5.82
C CYS A 136 4.66 11.78 -4.41
N PHE A 137 3.48 11.66 -3.80
CA PHE A 137 3.25 12.15 -2.45
C PHE A 137 4.06 11.36 -1.41
N ASP A 138 4.23 10.05 -1.62
CA ASP A 138 5.12 9.24 -0.77
C ASP A 138 6.59 9.69 -0.90
N GLU A 139 7.04 10.08 -2.09
CA GLU A 139 8.38 10.68 -2.27
C GLU A 139 8.49 12.04 -1.55
N LEU A 140 7.47 12.89 -1.61
CA LEU A 140 7.44 14.15 -0.85
C LEU A 140 7.46 13.92 0.67
N ILE A 141 6.78 12.88 1.15
CA ILE A 141 6.83 12.45 2.56
C ILE A 141 8.24 11.99 2.91
N ARG A 142 8.90 11.20 2.06
CA ARG A 142 10.30 10.77 2.26
C ARG A 142 11.23 11.99 2.38
N GLU A 143 11.20 12.89 1.42
CA GLU A 143 12.04 14.11 1.40
C GLU A 143 11.80 15.00 2.61
N THR A 144 10.52 15.22 2.96
CA THR A 144 10.16 16.06 4.11
C THR A 144 10.59 15.40 5.43
N THR A 145 10.45 14.08 5.55
CA THR A 145 10.86 13.32 6.75
C THR A 145 12.37 13.41 6.96
N ILE A 146 13.16 13.29 5.90
CA ILE A 146 14.62 13.41 5.97
C ILE A 146 15.04 14.81 6.43
N ASN A 147 14.32 15.85 5.98
CA ASN A 147 14.57 17.22 6.41
C ASN A 147 14.10 17.49 7.86
N CYS A 148 12.91 16.99 8.22
CA CYS A 148 12.28 17.15 9.53
C CYS A 148 11.20 16.07 9.71
N ALA A 149 11.47 15.12 10.61
CA ALA A 149 10.63 13.95 10.81
C ALA A 149 9.20 14.30 11.24
N GLU A 150 9.02 15.31 12.09
CA GLU A 150 7.71 15.74 12.60
C GLU A 150 6.81 16.26 11.48
N ARG A 151 7.38 16.98 10.51
CA ARG A 151 6.67 17.45 9.32
C ARG A 151 6.29 16.29 8.41
N GLY A 152 7.20 15.33 8.22
CA GLY A 152 6.92 14.09 7.49
C GLY A 152 5.76 13.30 8.11
N LEU A 153 5.76 13.13 9.43
CA LEU A 153 4.68 12.48 10.19
C LEU A 153 3.35 13.24 10.11
N LEU A 154 3.38 14.57 9.99
CA LEU A 154 2.16 15.34 9.76
C LEU A 154 1.59 15.07 8.36
N LEU A 155 2.44 15.05 7.32
CA LEU A 155 2.01 14.73 5.95
C LEU A 155 1.47 13.31 5.84
N LEU A 156 2.07 12.34 6.55
CA LEU A 156 1.56 10.98 6.67
C LEU A 156 0.11 10.98 7.18
N ARG A 157 -0.18 11.68 8.29
CA ARG A 157 -1.54 11.74 8.84
C ARG A 157 -2.54 12.36 7.85
N VAL A 158 -2.13 13.42 7.15
CA VAL A 158 -2.95 14.06 6.12
C VAL A 158 -3.25 13.08 4.98
N ARG A 159 -2.25 12.30 4.54
CA ARG A 159 -2.42 11.24 3.53
C ARG A 159 -3.49 10.25 3.94
N ASP A 160 -3.34 9.71 5.16
CA ASP A 160 -4.18 8.61 5.64
C ASP A 160 -5.63 9.08 5.88
N GLU A 161 -5.82 10.31 6.38
CA GLU A 161 -7.14 10.93 6.53
C GLU A 161 -7.84 11.12 5.17
N ILE A 162 -7.12 11.60 4.16
CA ILE A 162 -7.67 11.76 2.81
C ILE A 162 -8.02 10.39 2.20
N GLN A 163 -7.17 9.38 2.39
CA GLN A 163 -7.44 8.02 1.90
C GLN A 163 -8.68 7.42 2.58
N MET A 164 -8.82 7.59 3.89
CA MET A 164 -9.99 7.16 4.65
C MET A 164 -11.26 7.86 4.17
N THR A 165 -11.19 9.18 3.96
CA THR A 165 -12.31 9.98 3.43
C THR A 165 -12.75 9.51 2.05
N ILE A 166 -11.78 9.25 1.15
CA ILE A 166 -12.12 8.76 -0.19
C ILE A 166 -12.72 7.35 -0.14
N ALA A 167 -12.21 6.47 0.71
CA ALA A 167 -12.77 5.12 0.88
C ALA A 167 -14.22 5.19 1.37
N ALA A 168 -14.51 6.06 2.34
CA ALA A 168 -15.88 6.28 2.81
C ALA A 168 -16.80 6.78 1.68
N TYR A 169 -16.35 7.74 0.87
CA TYR A 169 -17.12 8.21 -0.28
C TYR A 169 -17.34 7.13 -1.35
N GLN A 170 -16.34 6.26 -1.59
CA GLN A 170 -16.50 5.13 -2.51
C GLN A 170 -17.58 4.17 -2.01
N THR A 171 -17.57 3.80 -0.72
CA THR A 171 -18.60 2.94 -0.13
C THR A 171 -19.99 3.56 -0.20
N LEU A 172 -20.11 4.86 0.07
CA LEU A 172 -21.39 5.57 -0.05
C LEU A 172 -21.88 5.60 -1.50
N TYR A 173 -21.00 5.85 -2.45
CA TYR A 173 -21.32 5.85 -3.87
C TYR A 173 -21.80 4.47 -4.34
N GLU A 174 -21.06 3.42 -4.02
CA GLU A 174 -21.43 2.03 -4.33
C GLU A 174 -22.79 1.65 -3.73
N SER A 175 -23.02 2.03 -2.47
CA SER A 175 -24.30 1.81 -1.79
C SER A 175 -25.45 2.56 -2.47
N SER A 176 -25.22 3.80 -2.90
CA SER A 176 -26.21 4.63 -3.58
C SER A 176 -26.59 4.07 -4.95
N VAL A 177 -25.61 3.60 -5.72
CA VAL A 177 -25.82 2.97 -7.03
C VAL A 177 -26.60 1.66 -6.85
N ALA A 178 -26.21 0.81 -5.90
CA ALA A 178 -26.92 -0.42 -5.61
C ALA A 178 -28.38 -0.18 -5.15
N PHE A 179 -28.62 0.86 -4.35
CA PHE A 179 -29.97 1.27 -3.98
C PHE A 179 -30.79 1.71 -5.21
N GLY A 180 -30.22 2.57 -6.06
CA GLY A 180 -30.87 3.05 -7.28
C GLY A 180 -31.25 1.90 -8.22
N MET A 181 -30.33 0.96 -8.46
CA MET A 181 -30.58 -0.23 -9.28
C MET A 181 -31.73 -1.09 -8.72
N ARG A 182 -31.75 -1.35 -7.40
CA ARG A 182 -32.82 -2.12 -6.76
C ARG A 182 -34.19 -1.44 -6.92
N LYS A 183 -34.24 -0.11 -6.79
CA LYS A 183 -35.50 0.64 -6.94
C LYS A 183 -35.97 0.68 -8.39
N ALA A 184 -35.07 0.80 -9.35
CA ALA A 184 -35.41 0.69 -10.77
C ALA A 184 -36.01 -0.69 -11.10
N LEU A 185 -35.37 -1.78 -10.66
CA LEU A 185 -35.88 -3.14 -10.84
C LEU A 185 -37.24 -3.35 -10.16
N GLN A 186 -37.42 -2.84 -8.93
CA GLN A 186 -38.68 -2.92 -8.21
C GLN A 186 -39.81 -2.18 -8.95
N ALA A 187 -39.51 -1.04 -9.56
CA ALA A 187 -40.48 -0.27 -10.34
C ALA A 187 -40.91 -1.01 -11.62
N GLU A 188 -39.96 -1.59 -12.35
CA GLU A 188 -40.25 -2.40 -13.55
C GLU A 188 -41.10 -3.63 -13.22
N GLN A 189 -40.77 -4.34 -12.13
CA GLN A 189 -41.57 -5.48 -11.68
C GLN A 189 -42.99 -5.04 -11.30
N GLY A 190 -43.12 -3.95 -10.53
CA GLY A 190 -44.42 -3.40 -10.15
C GLY A 190 -45.27 -2.96 -11.34
N LYS A 191 -44.65 -2.39 -12.38
CA LYS A 191 -45.32 -2.04 -13.64
C LYS A 191 -45.80 -3.29 -14.38
N SER A 192 -44.94 -4.30 -14.55
CA SER A 192 -45.31 -5.56 -15.21
C SER A 192 -46.48 -6.25 -14.51
N ASP A 193 -46.47 -6.28 -13.18
CA ASP A 193 -47.54 -6.89 -12.40
C ASP A 193 -48.85 -6.09 -12.49
N MET A 194 -48.76 -4.76 -12.59
CA MET A 194 -49.93 -3.92 -12.85
C MET A 194 -50.52 -4.18 -14.24
N GLU A 195 -49.68 -4.25 -15.28
CA GLU A 195 -50.13 -4.54 -16.66
C GLU A 195 -50.84 -5.90 -16.75
N LYS A 196 -50.32 -6.93 -16.08
CA LYS A 196 -50.99 -8.24 -15.98
C LYS A 196 -52.37 -8.14 -15.31
N ARG A 197 -52.50 -7.33 -14.25
CA ARG A 197 -53.79 -7.14 -13.57
C ARG A 197 -54.78 -6.39 -14.44
N VAL A 198 -54.32 -5.39 -15.20
CA VAL A 198 -55.16 -4.65 -16.14
C VAL A 198 -55.61 -5.56 -17.28
N SER A 199 -54.72 -6.36 -17.87
CA SER A 199 -55.10 -7.28 -18.95
C SER A 199 -56.12 -8.33 -18.48
N TRP A 200 -55.91 -8.89 -17.28
CA TRP A 200 -56.90 -9.75 -16.60
C TRP A 200 -58.27 -9.06 -16.46
N ALA A 201 -58.29 -7.79 -16.02
CA ALA A 201 -59.54 -7.08 -15.74
C ALA A 201 -60.28 -6.65 -17.03
N VAL A 202 -59.54 -6.33 -18.10
CA VAL A 202 -60.09 -5.87 -19.39
C VAL A 202 -60.52 -7.03 -20.28
N HIS A 203 -59.87 -8.18 -20.16
CA HIS A 203 -60.31 -9.44 -20.75
C HIS A 203 -60.56 -10.46 -19.64
N PRO A 204 -61.69 -10.36 -18.89
CA PRO A 204 -62.11 -11.46 -18.07
C PRO A 204 -62.32 -12.63 -19.03
N SER A 205 -61.46 -13.66 -18.95
CA SER A 205 -61.70 -14.91 -19.65
C SER A 205 -63.14 -15.30 -19.33
N ALA A 206 -64.01 -15.29 -20.34
CA ALA A 206 -65.40 -15.67 -20.18
C ALA A 206 -65.42 -17.02 -19.47
N SER A 207 -65.82 -17.03 -18.19
CA SER A 207 -66.05 -18.27 -17.49
C SER A 207 -67.19 -18.97 -18.22
N PRO A 208 -67.04 -20.25 -18.62
CA PRO A 208 -68.16 -21.03 -19.12
C PRO A 208 -69.25 -20.98 -18.06
N SER A 209 -70.40 -20.41 -18.42
CA SER A 209 -71.47 -20.18 -17.47
C SER A 209 -71.97 -21.52 -16.96
N ALA A 210 -72.17 -21.65 -15.65
CA ALA A 210 -72.62 -22.86 -14.96
C ALA A 210 -74.03 -23.36 -15.37
N TRP A 211 -74.62 -22.82 -16.43
CA TRP A 211 -75.89 -23.24 -17.00
C TRP A 211 -75.76 -24.42 -17.98
N ASP A 212 -74.54 -24.72 -18.47
CA ASP A 212 -74.33 -25.82 -19.43
C ASP A 212 -74.30 -27.23 -18.79
N THR A 213 -74.37 -27.33 -17.45
CA THR A 213 -74.35 -28.64 -16.74
C THR A 213 -75.74 -29.14 -16.32
N ALA A 214 -76.83 -28.44 -16.70
CA ALA A 214 -78.19 -28.77 -16.28
C ALA A 214 -79.11 -29.36 -17.37
N GLN A 215 -78.56 -29.73 -18.53
CA GLN A 215 -79.27 -30.53 -19.54
C GLN A 215 -78.41 -31.73 -19.96
N GLY A 216 -78.57 -32.83 -19.23
CA GLY A 216 -78.06 -34.16 -19.56
C GLY A 216 -78.88 -35.21 -18.84
#